data_AF-A0A2M7A9N6-F1
#
_entry.id   AF-A0A2M7A9N6-F1
#
_cell.length_a   1.000
_cell.length_b   1.000
_cell.length_c   1.000
_cell.angle_alpha   90.00
_cell.angle_beta   90.00
_cell.angle_gamma   90.00
#
_symmetry.space_group_name_H-M   'P 1'
#
loop_
_entity.id
_entity.type
_entity.pdbx_description
1 polymer ?
#
loop_
_entity_poly.entity_id
_entity_poly.type
_entity_poly.pdbx_seq_one_letter_code
_entity_poly.pdbx_strand_id
1 'polypeptide(L)'
;MRFPLLVIGMALLMSYAAGDRGVTAKADRDIHREGTEWCDIYIPRANALDKPRVLLIGDSITSNYCPVVAKKLEGVAYCAKLATSSSVADPAFHHQLATMLSGYHYAVVHFNSGLHGFGYTEGEYRDGYEATLKQIREQLPDAKLILALTTPLQSTSSSNRHNPRVDERNGMARQLAEELRADINDLHSPLKDHPEYYRDPFHFLQPAIEMQAEQVAARIKSLLPEEKAQ
;
A
#
# COMPACT_ATOMS: atom_id res chain seq x y z
N MET A 1 -45.37 18.39 -60.65
CA MET A 1 -44.26 18.17 -61.60
C MET A 1 -42.98 18.65 -60.92
N ARG A 2 -42.24 17.83 -60.15
CA ARG A 2 -41.22 16.82 -60.54
C ARG A 2 -40.14 17.35 -61.50
N PHE A 3 -38.99 17.72 -60.93
CA PHE A 3 -37.65 17.50 -61.48
C PHE A 3 -36.83 16.76 -60.40
N PRO A 4 -36.12 15.67 -60.71
CA PRO A 4 -35.28 14.99 -59.74
C PRO A 4 -33.84 15.54 -59.79
N LEU A 5 -33.26 15.80 -58.62
CA LEU A 5 -31.81 15.95 -58.49
C LEU A 5 -31.22 14.57 -58.18
N LEU A 6 -30.32 14.13 -59.05
CA LEU A 6 -29.52 12.92 -58.94
C LEU A 6 -28.50 13.11 -57.80
N VAL A 7 -28.57 12.30 -56.74
CA VAL A 7 -27.47 12.17 -55.78
C VAL A 7 -26.91 10.76 -55.91
N ILE A 8 -25.69 10.69 -56.44
CA ILE A 8 -24.88 9.48 -56.57
C ILE A 8 -24.40 9.12 -55.16
N GLY A 9 -24.94 8.05 -54.58
CA GLY A 9 -24.45 7.48 -53.33
C GLY A 9 -23.15 6.72 -53.56
N MET A 10 -22.03 7.26 -53.07
CA MET A 10 -20.74 6.56 -53.06
C MET A 10 -20.69 5.70 -51.79
N ALA A 11 -20.97 4.40 -51.92
CA ALA A 11 -20.81 3.44 -50.84
C ALA A 11 -19.33 3.09 -50.65
N LEU A 12 -18.68 3.69 -49.66
CA LEU A 12 -17.38 3.25 -49.16
C LEU A 12 -17.58 2.06 -48.23
N LEU A 13 -17.41 0.84 -48.76
CA LEU A 13 -17.23 -0.37 -47.97
C LEU A 13 -15.82 -0.36 -47.39
N MET A 14 -15.66 0.16 -46.17
CA MET A 14 -14.46 -0.11 -45.37
C MET A 14 -14.61 -1.49 -44.74
N SER A 15 -13.93 -2.48 -45.31
CA SER A 15 -13.74 -3.78 -44.68
C SER A 15 -12.88 -3.62 -43.43
N TYR A 16 -13.49 -3.72 -42.25
CA TYR A 16 -12.73 -3.87 -41.01
C TYR A 16 -12.21 -5.32 -40.96
N ALA A 17 -10.95 -5.52 -41.33
CA ALA A 17 -10.26 -6.75 -40.98
C ALA A 17 -10.05 -6.74 -39.47
N ALA A 18 -10.91 -7.46 -38.73
CA ALA A 18 -10.66 -7.80 -37.34
C ALA A 18 -9.43 -8.72 -37.32
N GLY A 19 -8.25 -8.10 -37.25
CA GLY A 19 -7.02 -8.79 -36.89
C GLY A 19 -7.14 -9.18 -35.44
N ASP A 20 -7.56 -10.42 -35.19
CA ASP A 20 -7.41 -11.10 -33.91
C ASP A 20 -5.91 -11.26 -33.65
N ARG A 21 -5.27 -10.18 -33.19
CA ARG A 21 -3.95 -10.24 -32.57
C ARG A 21 -4.20 -10.74 -31.18
N GLY A 22 -4.29 -12.06 -31.05
CA GLY A 22 -4.04 -12.74 -29.80
C GLY A 22 -2.69 -12.26 -29.27
N VAL A 23 -2.73 -11.27 -28.37
CA VAL A 23 -1.57 -10.88 -27.58
C VAL A 23 -1.36 -12.03 -26.61
N THR A 24 -0.60 -13.03 -27.04
CA THR A 24 -0.05 -14.01 -26.12
C THR A 24 1.00 -13.29 -25.30
N ALA A 25 0.58 -12.70 -24.18
CA ALA A 25 1.48 -12.17 -23.17
C ALA A 25 2.51 -13.25 -22.85
N LYS A 26 3.78 -12.93 -23.10
CA LYS A 26 4.90 -13.83 -22.88
C LYS A 26 5.06 -14.01 -21.37
N ALA A 27 4.37 -15.02 -20.84
CA ALA A 27 4.57 -15.70 -19.56
C ALA A 27 4.85 -14.81 -18.33
N ASP A 28 3.79 -14.21 -17.78
CA ASP A 28 3.62 -13.86 -16.35
C ASP A 28 3.57 -15.13 -15.45
N ARG A 29 4.25 -16.22 -15.83
CA ARG A 29 4.05 -17.56 -15.22
C ARG A 29 4.45 -17.64 -13.74
N ASP A 30 5.26 -16.69 -13.28
CA ASP A 30 5.76 -16.61 -11.90
C ASP A 30 5.21 -15.37 -11.14
N ILE A 31 4.23 -14.64 -11.70
CA ILE A 31 3.59 -13.52 -11.02
C ILE A 31 2.23 -13.96 -10.45
N HIS A 32 2.09 -13.89 -9.12
CA HIS A 32 0.92 -14.37 -8.38
C HIS A 32 -0.06 -13.23 -8.02
N ARG A 33 -0.62 -12.58 -9.04
CA ARG A 33 -1.63 -11.51 -8.87
C ARG A 33 -2.97 -12.02 -8.36
N GLU A 34 -3.68 -11.15 -7.66
CA GLU A 34 -5.01 -11.42 -7.14
C GLU A 34 -6.08 -11.20 -8.22
N GLY A 35 -7.32 -11.65 -7.95
CA GLY A 35 -8.44 -11.44 -8.86
C GLY A 35 -8.81 -9.95 -9.06
N THR A 36 -8.26 -9.06 -8.23
CA THR A 36 -8.39 -7.62 -8.36
C THR A 36 -7.10 -6.96 -7.90
N GLU A 37 -6.46 -6.22 -8.80
CA GLU A 37 -5.34 -5.36 -8.47
C GLU A 37 -5.80 -3.91 -8.36
N TRP A 38 -5.39 -3.21 -7.31
CA TRP A 38 -5.72 -1.81 -7.06
C TRP A 38 -4.56 -1.07 -6.41
N CYS A 39 -4.48 0.23 -6.67
CA CYS A 39 -3.52 1.13 -6.05
C CYS A 39 -4.21 2.49 -5.82
N ASP A 40 -4.15 2.98 -4.59
CA ASP A 40 -4.73 4.23 -4.12
C ASP A 40 -3.63 5.10 -3.51
N ILE A 41 -3.29 6.16 -4.24
CA ILE A 41 -2.32 7.17 -3.84
C ILE A 41 -3.07 8.46 -3.48
N TYR A 42 -2.77 8.99 -2.29
CA TYR A 42 -3.33 10.26 -1.85
C TYR A 42 -2.26 11.13 -1.18
N ILE A 43 -2.03 12.32 -1.72
CA ILE A 43 -1.00 13.26 -1.24
C ILE A 43 -1.67 14.60 -0.91
N PRO A 44 -2.10 14.82 0.35
CA PRO A 44 -2.72 16.08 0.74
C PRO A 44 -1.67 17.19 0.80
N ARG A 45 -2.12 18.42 0.46
CA ARG A 45 -1.27 19.63 0.51
C ARG A 45 0.06 19.40 -0.24
N ALA A 46 -0.02 18.81 -1.43
CA ALA A 46 1.12 18.44 -2.26
C ALA A 46 2.03 19.64 -2.60
N ASN A 47 1.46 20.84 -2.70
CA ASN A 47 2.20 22.07 -2.97
C ASN A 47 2.67 22.83 -1.72
N ALA A 48 2.43 22.29 -0.51
CA ALA A 48 2.82 22.93 0.74
C ALA A 48 4.17 22.42 1.23
N LEU A 49 5.00 23.34 1.72
CA LEU A 49 6.38 23.10 2.15
C LEU A 49 6.63 23.51 3.62
N ASP A 50 5.59 23.94 4.32
CA ASP A 50 5.66 24.53 5.66
C ASP A 50 5.69 23.49 6.79
N LYS A 51 5.50 22.21 6.47
CA LYS A 51 5.47 21.11 7.45
C LYS A 51 6.13 19.85 6.90
N PRO A 52 6.68 18.99 7.78
CA PRO A 52 7.21 17.69 7.37
C PRO A 52 6.11 16.82 6.75
N ARG A 53 6.53 15.92 5.87
CA ARG A 53 5.66 14.94 5.24
C ARG A 53 5.93 13.54 5.78
N VAL A 54 4.86 12.78 5.95
CA VAL A 54 4.88 11.38 6.37
C VAL A 54 4.29 10.55 5.24
N LEU A 55 4.94 9.44 4.90
CA LEU A 55 4.43 8.48 3.93
C LEU A 55 3.93 7.24 4.67
N LEU A 56 2.64 6.93 4.54
CA LEU A 56 2.05 5.68 5.01
C LEU A 56 1.88 4.73 3.83
N ILE A 57 2.55 3.58 3.89
CA ILE A 57 2.55 2.56 2.84
C ILE A 57 1.89 1.30 3.40
N GLY A 58 0.93 0.73 2.68
CA GLY A 58 0.39 -0.59 2.97
C GLY A 58 -0.80 -0.95 2.10
N ASP A 59 -1.88 -1.42 2.72
CA ASP A 59 -3.05 -1.97 2.03
C ASP A 59 -4.35 -1.29 2.48
N SER A 60 -5.47 -2.02 2.44
CA SER A 60 -6.77 -1.53 2.88
C SER A 60 -6.80 -1.20 4.38
N ILE A 61 -5.99 -1.87 5.21
CA ILE A 61 -5.88 -1.56 6.65
C ILE A 61 -5.24 -0.19 6.82
N THR A 62 -4.14 0.08 6.10
CA THR A 62 -3.52 1.41 6.04
C THR A 62 -4.50 2.46 5.54
N SER A 63 -5.28 2.16 4.50
CA SER A 63 -6.31 3.07 4.01
C SER A 63 -7.38 3.41 5.05
N ASN A 64 -7.75 2.48 5.92
CA ASN A 64 -8.76 2.71 6.94
C ASN A 64 -8.28 3.65 8.05
N TYR A 65 -7.05 3.45 8.57
CA TYR A 65 -6.55 4.28 9.66
C TYR A 65 -5.88 5.58 9.20
N CYS A 66 -5.40 5.68 7.95
CA CYS A 66 -4.67 6.86 7.47
C CYS A 66 -5.44 8.18 7.62
N PRO A 67 -6.76 8.29 7.32
CA PRO A 67 -7.51 9.52 7.55
C PRO A 67 -7.54 9.93 9.03
N VAL A 68 -7.63 8.96 9.94
CA VAL A 68 -7.64 9.20 11.38
C VAL A 68 -6.26 9.63 11.87
N VAL A 69 -5.18 9.01 11.37
CA VAL A 69 -3.79 9.44 11.61
C VAL A 69 -3.57 10.87 11.13
N ALA A 70 -4.01 11.20 9.92
CA ALA A 70 -3.87 12.54 9.35
C ALA A 70 -4.57 13.61 10.21
N LYS A 71 -5.76 13.29 10.75
CA LYS A 71 -6.47 14.17 11.70
C LYS A 71 -5.70 14.34 13.01
N LYS A 72 -5.11 13.27 13.55
CA LYS A 72 -4.31 13.33 14.80
C LYS A 72 -3.00 14.09 14.64
N LEU A 73 -2.48 14.20 13.42
CA LEU A 73 -1.27 14.95 13.06
C LEU A 73 -1.58 16.30 12.39
N GLU A 74 -2.83 16.75 12.43
CA GLU A 74 -3.22 18.04 11.89
C GLU A 74 -2.42 19.17 12.56
N GLY A 75 -1.93 20.11 11.75
CA GLY A 75 -1.05 21.18 12.22
C GLY A 75 0.41 20.77 12.44
N VAL A 76 0.73 19.47 12.47
CA VAL A 76 2.09 18.97 12.76
C VAL A 76 2.78 18.39 11.52
N ALA A 77 2.07 17.59 10.72
CA ALA A 77 2.63 16.95 9.52
C ALA A 77 1.57 16.69 8.44
N TYR A 78 2.01 16.57 7.19
CA TYR A 78 1.16 16.11 6.09
C TYR A 78 1.32 14.61 5.86
N CYS A 79 0.23 13.85 5.94
CA CYS A 79 0.24 12.40 5.76
C CYS A 79 -0.14 12.03 4.32
N ALA A 80 0.85 11.63 3.52
CA ALA A 80 0.64 10.99 2.23
C ALA A 80 0.42 9.48 2.39
N LYS A 81 -0.29 8.88 1.44
CA LYS A 81 -0.64 7.46 1.45
C LYS A 81 -0.28 6.79 0.12
N LEU A 82 0.28 5.60 0.21
CA LEU A 82 0.28 4.57 -0.82
C LEU A 82 -0.40 3.32 -0.25
N ALA A 83 -1.60 3.01 -0.72
CA ALA A 83 -2.27 1.77 -0.38
C ALA A 83 -2.47 0.92 -1.65
N THR A 84 -2.19 -0.37 -1.60
CA THR A 84 -2.22 -1.23 -2.79
C THR A 84 -2.51 -2.68 -2.43
N SER A 85 -3.09 -3.44 -3.37
CA SER A 85 -3.15 -4.91 -3.29
C SER A 85 -1.85 -5.59 -3.68
N SER A 86 -0.94 -4.88 -4.35
CA SER A 86 0.27 -5.50 -4.88
C SER A 86 1.16 -5.98 -3.72
N SER A 87 1.49 -7.27 -3.73
CA SER A 87 2.45 -7.84 -2.80
C SER A 87 3.83 -7.23 -3.03
N VAL A 88 4.67 -7.21 -1.99
CA VAL A 88 6.09 -6.82 -2.12
C VAL A 88 6.87 -7.74 -3.06
N ALA A 89 6.36 -8.94 -3.34
CA ALA A 89 6.94 -9.85 -4.33
C ALA A 89 6.45 -9.59 -5.78
N ASP A 90 5.47 -8.70 -6.00
CA ASP A 90 5.07 -8.29 -7.35
C ASP A 90 5.91 -7.07 -7.79
N PRO A 91 6.58 -7.11 -8.96
CA PRO A 91 7.27 -5.95 -9.54
C PRO A 91 6.41 -4.67 -9.62
N ALA A 92 5.09 -4.79 -9.75
CA ALA A 92 4.16 -3.67 -9.75
C ALA A 92 4.23 -2.83 -8.45
N PHE A 93 4.44 -3.48 -7.29
CA PHE A 93 4.60 -2.79 -6.02
C PHE A 93 5.81 -1.84 -6.04
N HIS A 94 6.95 -2.30 -6.58
CA HIS A 94 8.17 -1.50 -6.65
C HIS A 94 8.05 -0.28 -7.58
N HIS A 95 7.28 -0.40 -8.67
CA HIS A 95 6.97 0.73 -9.55
C HIS A 95 6.07 1.77 -8.89
N GLN A 96 5.05 1.32 -8.15
CA GLN A 96 4.18 2.20 -7.35
C GLN A 96 4.99 2.90 -6.26
N LEU A 97 5.83 2.15 -5.55
CA LEU A 97 6.73 2.66 -4.53
C LEU A 97 7.68 3.72 -5.09
N ALA A 98 8.35 3.44 -6.23
CA ALA A 98 9.28 4.38 -6.86
C ALA A 98 8.63 5.73 -7.15
N THR A 99 7.37 5.73 -7.60
CA THR A 99 6.59 6.95 -7.86
C THR A 99 6.44 7.81 -6.60
N MET A 100 6.19 7.16 -5.45
CA MET A 100 6.00 7.85 -4.18
C MET A 100 7.30 8.39 -3.60
N LEU A 101 8.38 7.61 -3.70
CA LEU A 101 9.69 7.96 -3.15
C LEU A 101 10.39 9.08 -3.94
N SER A 102 10.18 9.19 -5.26
CA SER A 102 10.83 10.23 -6.08
C SER A 102 10.13 11.59 -6.06
N GLY A 103 8.87 11.64 -5.63
CA GLY A 103 8.04 12.85 -5.76
C GLY A 103 8.20 13.88 -4.65
N TYR A 104 8.60 13.46 -3.45
CA TYR A 104 8.59 14.30 -2.24
C TYR A 104 9.67 13.89 -1.25
N HIS A 105 10.09 14.84 -0.43
CA HIS A 105 10.85 14.54 0.78
C HIS A 105 9.89 14.12 1.90
N TYR A 106 10.23 13.01 2.58
CA TYR A 106 9.48 12.51 3.73
C TYR A 106 10.39 12.47 4.95
N ALA A 107 9.88 12.96 6.09
CA ALA A 107 10.56 12.86 7.37
C ALA A 107 10.42 11.45 7.96
N VAL A 108 9.26 10.81 7.75
CA VAL A 108 8.95 9.48 8.27
C VAL A 108 8.26 8.66 7.19
N VAL A 109 8.67 7.41 7.03
CA VAL A 109 7.98 6.36 6.27
C VAL A 109 7.46 5.33 7.26
N HIS A 110 6.15 5.14 7.28
CA HIS A 110 5.47 4.06 8.01
C HIS A 110 5.04 3.01 6.99
N PHE A 111 5.65 1.83 7.05
CA PHE A 111 5.50 0.78 6.04
C PHE A 111 4.90 -0.48 6.64
N ASN A 112 3.85 -0.99 5.99
CA ASN A 112 3.31 -2.32 6.20
C ASN A 112 3.11 -3.04 4.85
N SER A 113 3.23 -4.36 4.87
CA SER A 113 2.78 -5.27 3.81
C SER A 113 2.60 -6.65 4.44
N GLY A 114 1.60 -7.41 4.02
CA GLY A 114 1.50 -8.81 4.44
C GLY A 114 0.15 -9.50 4.31
N LEU A 115 -0.96 -8.77 4.07
CA LEU A 115 -2.28 -9.38 3.87
C LEU A 115 -2.59 -9.75 2.40
N HIS A 116 -1.74 -9.32 1.48
CA HIS A 116 -1.85 -9.63 0.06
C HIS A 116 -0.76 -10.58 -0.43
N GLY A 117 -0.97 -11.16 -1.61
CA GLY A 117 0.02 -12.02 -2.26
C GLY A 117 0.23 -13.35 -1.54
N PHE A 118 -0.85 -13.99 -1.09
CA PHE A 118 -0.77 -15.35 -0.55
C PHE A 118 -0.46 -16.41 -1.63
N GLY A 119 -0.41 -16.03 -2.91
CA GLY A 119 0.09 -16.92 -3.98
C GLY A 119 1.63 -17.04 -4.00
N TYR A 120 2.35 -16.05 -3.49
CA TYR A 120 3.81 -16.10 -3.34
C TYR A 120 4.23 -16.97 -2.15
N THR A 121 5.41 -17.55 -2.22
CA THR A 121 6.10 -18.19 -1.11
C THR A 121 6.61 -17.17 -0.09
N GLU A 122 6.96 -17.60 1.12
CA GLU A 122 7.56 -16.69 2.11
C GLU A 122 9.01 -16.30 1.76
N GLY A 123 9.71 -17.11 0.97
CA GLY A 123 11.01 -16.74 0.41
C GLY A 123 10.90 -15.57 -0.57
N GLU A 124 9.99 -15.67 -1.55
CA GLU A 124 9.74 -14.56 -2.50
C GLU A 124 9.22 -13.32 -1.80
N TYR A 125 8.35 -13.49 -0.80
CA TYR A 125 7.90 -12.39 0.05
C TYR A 125 9.07 -11.72 0.77
N ARG A 126 9.98 -12.49 1.38
CA ARG A 126 11.15 -11.96 2.07
C ARG A 126 12.05 -11.16 1.11
N ASP A 127 12.36 -11.72 -0.05
CA ASP A 127 13.20 -11.06 -1.05
C ASP A 127 12.59 -9.73 -1.51
N GLY A 128 11.28 -9.72 -1.77
CA GLY A 128 10.53 -8.50 -2.11
C GLY A 128 10.49 -7.47 -0.98
N TYR A 129 10.32 -7.94 0.26
CA TYR A 129 10.33 -7.07 1.44
C TYR A 129 11.73 -6.44 1.63
N GLU A 130 12.80 -7.23 1.54
CA GLU A 130 14.20 -6.74 1.60
C GLU A 130 14.49 -5.72 0.49
N ALA A 131 14.09 -6.02 -0.75
CA ALA A 131 14.21 -5.10 -1.87
C ALA A 131 13.45 -3.79 -1.64
N THR A 132 12.27 -3.87 -1.02
CA THR A 132 11.46 -2.70 -0.66
C THR A 132 12.19 -1.81 0.34
N LEU A 133 12.74 -2.40 1.42
CA LEU A 133 13.44 -1.63 2.43
C LEU A 133 14.73 -1.01 1.87
N LYS A 134 15.47 -1.75 1.03
CA LYS A 134 16.65 -1.24 0.32
C LYS A 134 16.29 -0.03 -0.55
N GLN A 135 15.21 -0.12 -1.33
CA GLN A 135 14.74 0.97 -2.18
C GLN A 135 14.36 2.21 -1.36
N ILE A 136 13.65 2.05 -0.25
CA ILE A 136 13.30 3.16 0.67
C ILE A 136 14.58 3.82 1.21
N ARG A 137 15.56 3.03 1.66
CA ARG A 137 16.82 3.55 2.23
C ARG A 137 17.69 4.28 1.21
N GLU A 138 17.74 3.79 -0.03
CA GLU A 138 18.51 4.42 -1.09
C GLU A 138 17.90 5.75 -1.54
N GLN A 139 16.57 5.83 -1.64
CA GLN A 139 15.88 7.00 -2.18
C GLN A 139 15.53 8.04 -1.10
N LEU A 140 15.33 7.62 0.15
CA LEU A 140 15.03 8.46 1.30
C LEU A 140 15.98 8.18 2.48
N PRO A 141 17.29 8.44 2.32
CA PRO A 141 18.30 8.09 3.33
C PRO A 141 18.09 8.78 4.69
N ASP A 142 17.49 9.98 4.68
CA ASP A 142 17.25 10.77 5.90
C ASP A 142 15.92 10.42 6.60
N ALA A 143 15.02 9.70 5.92
CA ALA A 143 13.71 9.38 6.47
C ALA A 143 13.81 8.36 7.60
N LYS A 144 13.12 8.63 8.71
CA LYS A 144 12.89 7.61 9.74
C LYS A 144 11.96 6.54 9.17
N LEU A 145 12.26 5.28 9.46
CA LEU A 145 11.50 4.14 8.94
C LEU A 145 10.87 3.40 10.10
N ILE A 146 9.57 3.22 10.03
CA ILE A 146 8.77 2.41 10.96
C ILE A 146 8.20 1.24 10.17
N LEU A 147 8.47 0.01 10.61
CA LEU A 147 7.82 -1.19 10.08
C LEU A 147 6.62 -1.51 10.98
N ALA A 148 5.42 -1.42 10.41
CA ALA A 148 4.21 -1.90 11.06
C ALA A 148 4.04 -3.39 10.82
N LEU A 149 3.77 -4.11 11.90
CA LEU A 149 3.45 -5.53 11.81
C LEU A 149 2.04 -5.72 11.27
N THR A 150 1.91 -6.71 10.40
CA THR A 150 0.67 -7.07 9.73
C THR A 150 -0.34 -7.60 10.73
N THR A 151 -1.54 -7.04 10.71
CA THR A 151 -2.61 -7.40 11.63
C THR A 151 -3.09 -8.83 11.39
N PRO A 152 -3.58 -9.53 12.42
CA PRO A 152 -4.15 -10.85 12.22
C PRO A 152 -5.43 -10.78 11.40
N LEU A 153 -5.77 -11.91 10.77
CA LEU A 153 -7.08 -12.18 10.18
C LEU A 153 -8.03 -12.67 11.28
N GLN A 154 -9.32 -12.40 11.13
CA GLN A 154 -10.33 -12.76 12.14
C GLN A 154 -10.30 -14.28 12.44
N SER A 155 -10.16 -14.64 13.72
CA SER A 155 -9.96 -16.03 14.18
C SER A 155 -11.10 -17.00 13.81
N THR A 156 -12.33 -16.51 13.72
CA THR A 156 -13.52 -17.32 13.38
C THR A 156 -13.79 -17.42 11.88
N SER A 157 -13.01 -16.72 11.04
CA SER A 157 -13.18 -16.75 9.58
C SER A 157 -12.36 -17.87 8.94
N SER A 158 -12.77 -18.33 7.75
CA SER A 158 -11.96 -19.25 6.96
C SER A 158 -10.61 -18.66 6.51
N SER A 159 -10.48 -17.32 6.52
CA SER A 159 -9.24 -16.63 6.17
C SER A 159 -8.15 -16.81 7.24
N ASN A 160 -8.52 -17.13 8.49
CA ASN A 160 -7.59 -17.45 9.58
C ASN A 160 -6.55 -18.52 9.21
N ARG A 161 -6.82 -19.38 8.22
CA ARG A 161 -5.81 -20.32 7.66
C ARG A 161 -4.49 -19.65 7.24
N HIS A 162 -4.50 -18.35 6.95
CA HIS A 162 -3.32 -17.58 6.59
C HIS A 162 -2.60 -16.93 7.77
N ASN A 163 -3.15 -16.95 8.99
CA ASN A 163 -2.50 -16.34 10.15
C ASN A 163 -1.12 -16.92 10.50
N PRO A 164 -0.84 -18.24 10.35
CA PRO A 164 0.52 -18.75 10.52
C PRO A 164 1.54 -18.09 9.58
N ARG A 165 1.10 -17.76 8.35
CA ARG A 165 1.93 -17.05 7.37
C ARG A 165 2.09 -15.58 7.73
N VAL A 166 1.03 -14.93 8.24
CA VAL A 166 1.12 -13.57 8.80
C VAL A 166 2.11 -13.50 9.95
N ASP A 167 2.09 -14.48 10.85
CA ASP A 167 3.04 -14.57 11.98
C ASP A 167 4.49 -14.75 11.47
N GLU A 168 4.70 -15.58 10.44
CA GLU A 168 6.01 -15.75 9.79
C GLU A 168 6.51 -14.46 9.14
N ARG A 169 5.66 -13.78 8.35
CA ARG A 169 5.97 -12.47 7.73
C ARG A 169 6.29 -11.40 8.78
N ASN A 170 5.58 -11.39 9.91
CA ASN A 170 5.87 -10.49 11.02
C ASN A 170 7.21 -10.82 11.69
N GLY A 171 7.58 -12.10 11.78
CA GLY A 171 8.92 -12.53 12.18
C GLY A 171 10.01 -11.94 11.29
N MET A 172 9.82 -12.02 9.96
CA MET A 172 10.75 -11.43 8.98
C MET A 172 10.84 -9.90 9.14
N ALA A 173 9.71 -9.21 9.29
CA ALA A 173 9.70 -7.76 9.50
C ALA A 173 10.47 -7.36 10.77
N ARG A 174 10.34 -8.12 11.87
CA ARG A 174 11.12 -7.89 13.10
C ARG A 174 12.62 -8.08 12.88
N GLN A 175 13.01 -9.17 12.22
CA GLN A 175 14.42 -9.43 11.91
C GLN A 175 15.03 -8.30 11.06
N LEU A 176 14.35 -7.92 9.97
CA LEU A 176 14.84 -6.86 9.07
C LEU A 176 14.84 -5.48 9.72
N ALA A 177 13.91 -5.21 10.65
CA ALA A 177 13.94 -3.99 11.44
C ALA A 177 15.21 -3.89 12.29
N GLU A 178 15.63 -4.99 12.92
CA GLU A 178 16.86 -5.04 13.71
C GLU A 178 18.09 -4.80 12.84
N GLU A 179 18.19 -5.50 11.71
CA GLU A 179 19.31 -5.37 10.74
C GLU A 179 19.46 -3.94 10.20
N LEU A 180 18.33 -3.27 9.94
CA LEU A 180 18.29 -1.93 9.34
C LEU A 180 18.09 -0.79 10.34
N ARG A 181 18.09 -1.10 11.65
CA ARG A 181 17.79 -0.17 12.75
C ARG A 181 16.51 0.64 12.49
N ALA A 182 15.47 -0.03 11.99
CA ALA A 182 14.15 0.54 11.81
C ALA A 182 13.31 0.35 13.09
N ASP A 183 12.38 1.27 13.32
CA ASP A 183 11.44 1.16 14.42
C ASP A 183 10.36 0.12 14.12
N ILE A 184 9.95 -0.66 15.12
CA ILE A 184 8.74 -1.48 15.04
C ILE A 184 7.53 -0.68 15.54
N ASN A 185 6.40 -0.85 14.85
CA ASN A 185 5.08 -0.54 15.35
C ASN A 185 4.21 -1.81 15.34
N ASP A 186 3.98 -2.39 16.53
CA ASP A 186 3.23 -3.63 16.65
C ASP A 186 1.71 -3.37 16.61
N LEU A 187 1.13 -3.41 15.41
CA LEU A 187 -0.32 -3.37 15.20
C LEU A 187 -0.96 -4.77 15.27
N HIS A 188 -0.16 -5.82 15.37
CA HIS A 188 -0.64 -7.20 15.35
C HIS A 188 -1.15 -7.64 16.72
N SER A 189 -0.28 -7.54 17.74
CA SER A 189 -0.54 -8.06 19.08
C SER A 189 -1.82 -7.51 19.72
N PRO A 190 -2.15 -6.21 19.61
CA PRO A 190 -3.38 -5.65 20.19
C PRO A 190 -4.69 -6.19 19.58
N LEU A 191 -4.62 -6.81 18.41
CA LEU A 191 -5.79 -7.27 17.64
C LEU A 191 -5.90 -8.80 17.59
N LYS A 192 -4.89 -9.50 18.10
CA LYS A 192 -4.85 -10.96 18.17
C LYS A 192 -5.89 -11.46 19.17
N ASP A 193 -6.64 -12.49 18.79
CA ASP A 193 -7.68 -13.12 19.62
C ASP A 193 -8.82 -12.20 20.07
N HIS A 194 -9.04 -11.09 19.35
CA HIS A 194 -10.14 -10.12 19.57
C HIS A 194 -11.13 -10.09 18.39
N PRO A 195 -11.95 -11.14 18.17
CA PRO A 195 -12.89 -11.21 17.05
C PRO A 195 -13.93 -10.08 17.05
N GLU A 196 -14.22 -9.47 18.21
CA GLU A 196 -15.11 -8.33 18.38
C GLU A 196 -14.65 -7.05 17.68
N TYR A 197 -13.36 -6.96 17.31
CA TYR A 197 -12.84 -5.80 16.59
C TYR A 197 -13.06 -5.86 15.09
N TYR A 198 -13.53 -6.99 14.55
CA TYR A 198 -13.63 -7.20 13.10
C TYR A 198 -15.01 -6.88 12.57
N ARG A 199 -15.03 -6.17 11.43
CA ARG A 199 -16.22 -5.96 10.60
C ARG A 199 -16.42 -7.12 9.61
N ASP A 200 -15.31 -7.61 9.09
CA ASP A 200 -15.21 -8.68 8.11
C ASP A 200 -13.89 -9.46 8.37
N PRO A 201 -13.59 -10.55 7.64
CA PRO A 201 -12.41 -11.38 7.93
C PRO A 201 -11.05 -10.67 7.94
N PHE A 202 -10.97 -9.46 7.37
CA PHE A 202 -9.74 -8.68 7.22
C PHE A 202 -9.82 -7.34 7.96
N HIS A 203 -10.94 -6.63 7.87
CA HIS A 203 -11.04 -5.24 8.29
C HIS A 203 -11.73 -5.05 9.64
N PHE A 204 -11.37 -3.96 10.29
CA PHE A 204 -11.77 -3.62 11.64
C PHE A 204 -12.99 -2.69 11.71
N LEU A 205 -13.67 -2.71 12.85
CA LEU A 205 -14.65 -1.72 13.25
C LEU A 205 -13.96 -0.42 13.72
N GLN A 206 -14.73 0.67 13.72
CA GLN A 206 -14.22 2.02 14.02
C GLN A 206 -13.40 2.13 15.32
N PRO A 207 -13.76 1.50 16.45
CA PRO A 207 -12.95 1.60 17.68
C PRO A 207 -11.53 1.02 17.53
N ALA A 208 -11.38 -0.09 16.79
CA ALA A 208 -10.08 -0.69 16.54
C ALA A 208 -9.26 0.12 15.52
N ILE A 209 -9.92 0.72 14.52
CA ILE A 209 -9.28 1.68 13.60
C ILE A 209 -8.74 2.89 14.39
N GLU A 210 -9.49 3.41 15.36
CA GLU A 210 -9.05 4.52 16.21
C GLU A 210 -7.86 4.15 17.10
N MET A 211 -7.85 2.94 17.66
CA MET A 211 -6.72 2.39 18.42
C MET A 211 -5.46 2.31 17.55
N GLN A 212 -5.56 1.72 16.36
CA GLN A 212 -4.45 1.65 15.40
C GLN A 212 -3.94 3.05 15.06
N ALA A 213 -4.84 3.98 14.74
CA ALA A 213 -4.48 5.34 14.37
C ALA A 213 -3.80 6.12 15.50
N GLU A 214 -4.25 5.94 16.75
CA GLU A 214 -3.60 6.55 17.92
C GLU A 214 -2.16 6.07 18.06
N GLN A 215 -1.95 4.75 18.00
CA GLN A 215 -0.62 4.16 18.10
C GLN A 215 0.28 4.60 16.94
N VAL A 216 -0.22 4.58 15.70
CA VAL A 216 0.51 5.02 14.50
C VAL A 216 0.89 6.50 14.61
N ALA A 217 -0.06 7.38 14.96
CA ALA A 217 0.20 8.81 15.10
C ALA A 217 1.23 9.10 16.20
N ALA A 218 1.16 8.41 17.34
CA ALA A 218 2.12 8.57 18.43
C ALA A 218 3.55 8.20 18.00
N ARG A 219 3.72 7.06 17.32
CA ARG A 219 5.03 6.60 16.82
C ARG A 219 5.60 7.55 15.76
N ILE A 220 4.77 7.99 14.82
CA ILE A 220 5.17 8.99 13.82
C ILE A 220 5.62 10.27 14.51
N LYS A 221 4.80 10.82 15.42
CA LYS A 221 5.08 12.08 16.09
C LYS A 221 6.39 12.06 16.87
N SER A 222 6.74 10.93 17.50
CA SER A 222 8.02 10.78 18.21
C SER A 222 9.26 10.81 17.32
N LEU A 223 9.10 10.66 16.00
CA LEU A 223 10.19 10.63 15.02
C LEU A 223 10.21 11.84 14.09
N LEU A 224 9.22 12.73 14.19
CA LEU A 224 9.21 13.97 13.44
C LEU A 224 10.32 14.91 13.94
N PRO A 225 10.92 15.72 13.05
CA PRO A 225 11.86 16.75 13.48
C PRO A 225 11.16 17.73 14.43
N GLU A 226 11.89 18.20 15.43
CA GLU A 226 11.39 19.27 16.30
C GLU A 226 11.05 20.51 15.46
N GLU A 227 9.95 21.15 15.81
CA GLU A 227 9.59 22.43 15.22
C GLU A 227 10.69 23.42 15.61
N LYS A 228 11.43 23.96 14.64
CA LYS A 228 12.39 25.02 14.91
C LYS A 228 11.59 26.20 15.46
N ALA A 229 11.72 26.45 16.76
CA ALA A 229 11.19 27.66 17.37
C ALA A 229 11.73 28.86 16.57
N GLN A 230 10.80 29.64 16.00
CA GLN A 230 11.11 30.92 15.37
C GLN A 230 11.48 31.95 16.43
#